data_AF-A0A931YHI4-F1
#
_entry.id   AF-A0A931YHI4-F1
#
_cell.length_a   1.000
_cell.length_b   1.000
_cell.length_c   1.000
_cell.angle_alpha   90.00
_cell.angle_beta   90.00
_cell.angle_gamma   90.00
#
_symmetry.space_group_name_H-M   'P 1'
#
loop_
_entity.id
_entity.type
_entity.pdbx_description
1 polymer ?
#
loop_
_entity_poly.entity_id
_entity_poly.type
_entity_poly.pdbx_seq_one_letter_code
_entity_poly.pdbx_strand_id
1 'polypeptide(L)' 'MNRWCEAAGVAALLVALTALLTWPLAARLPTAVTNLADPLHLSWVLAWDLHALATDPLRLFHANIFHPHRWALA' A
#
# COMPACT_ATOMS: atom_id res chain seq x y z
N MET A 1 -15.34 34.37 3.17
CA MET A 1 -14.17 33.51 2.93
C MET A 1 -14.70 32.14 2.54
N ASN A 2 -14.36 31.62 1.35
CA ASN A 2 -14.95 30.37 0.85
C ASN A 2 -14.38 29.17 1.61
N ARG A 3 -15.23 28.39 2.29
CA ARG A 3 -14.85 27.17 3.03
C ARG A 3 -14.03 26.18 2.19
N TRP A 4 -14.21 26.20 0.86
CA TRP A 4 -13.43 25.43 -0.09
C TRP A 4 -11.95 25.84 -0.19
N CYS A 5 -11.65 27.15 -0.09
CA CYS A 5 -10.27 27.64 -0.10
C CYS A 5 -9.54 27.27 1.19
N GLU A 6 -10.22 27.36 2.32
CA GLU A 6 -9.69 26.93 3.62
C GLU A 6 -9.39 25.42 3.62
N ALA A 7 -10.34 24.61 3.15
CA ALA A 7 -10.14 23.16 3.02
C ALA A 7 -8.96 22.81 2.10
N ALA A 8 -8.85 23.49 0.95
CA ALA A 8 -7.72 23.31 0.04
C ALA A 8 -6.37 23.69 0.69
N GLY A 9 -6.33 24.79 1.45
CA GLY A 9 -5.14 25.21 2.18
C GLY A 9 -4.70 24.19 3.24
N VAL A 10 -5.65 23.66 4.02
CA VAL A 10 -5.39 22.62 5.03
C VAL A 10 -4.90 21.33 4.36
N ALA A 11 -5.52 20.91 3.25
CA ALA A 11 -5.11 19.72 2.52
C ALA A 11 -3.69 19.86 1.97
N ALA A 12 -3.34 21.01 1.38
CA ALA A 12 -2.01 21.29 0.88
C ALA A 12 -0.95 21.25 1.99
N LEU A 13 -1.25 21.84 3.15
CA LEU A 13 -0.37 21.82 4.31
C LEU A 13 -0.12 20.38 4.81
N LEU A 14 -1.19 19.57 4.91
CA LEU A 14 -1.07 18.18 5.36
C LEU A 14 -0.24 17.33 4.37
N VAL A 15 -0.44 17.52 3.05
CA VAL A 15 0.36 16.84 2.03
C VAL A 15 1.84 17.23 2.15
N ALA A 16 2.12 18.53 2.30
CA ALA A 16 3.49 19.02 2.45
C ALA A 16 4.17 18.46 3.72
N LEU A 17 3.48 18.50 4.86
CA LEU A 17 3.98 17.94 6.12
C LEU A 17 4.20 16.43 6.01
N THR A 18 3.28 15.70 5.37
CA THR A 18 3.42 14.26 5.15
C THR A 18 4.65 13.94 4.31
N ALA A 19 4.85 14.64 3.19
CA ALA A 19 6.01 14.45 2.32
C ALA A 19 7.33 14.77 3.05
N LEU A 20 7.35 15.83 3.85
CA LEU A 20 8.52 16.22 4.65
C LEU A 20 8.85 15.17 5.72
N LEU A 21 7.87 14.74 6.50
CA LEU A 21 8.06 13.81 7.61
C LEU A 21 8.36 12.38 7.15
N THR A 22 7.97 12.03 5.92
CA THR A 22 8.23 10.70 5.34
C THR A 22 9.40 10.70 4.36
N TRP A 23 10.14 11.80 4.20
CA TRP A 23 11.32 11.81 3.33
C TRP A 23 12.38 10.79 3.83
N PRO A 24 13.00 9.96 2.96
CA PRO A 24 12.92 9.92 1.50
C PRO A 24 11.87 8.96 0.92
N LEU A 25 11.04 8.32 1.75
CA LEU A 25 9.99 7.38 1.30
C LEU A 25 9.03 8.03 0.30
N ALA A 26 8.64 9.28 0.52
CA ALA A 26 7.79 10.04 -0.39
C ALA A 26 8.35 10.15 -1.83
N ALA A 27 9.68 10.11 -2.00
CA ALA A 27 10.33 10.14 -3.32
C ALA A 27 10.51 8.75 -3.95
N ARG A 28 10.28 7.68 -3.18
CA ARG A 28 10.55 6.29 -3.59
C ARG A 28 9.34 5.38 -3.41
N LEU A 29 8.14 5.92 -3.51
CA LEU A 29 6.88 5.18 -3.34
C LEU A 29 6.79 3.85 -4.13
N PRO A 30 7.32 3.73 -5.37
CA PRO A 30 7.22 2.46 -6.12
C PRO A 30 8.20 1.37 -5.66
N THR A 31 9.26 1.73 -4.93
CA THR A 31 10.40 0.84 -4.68
C THR A 31 10.87 0.80 -3.23
N ALA A 32 10.26 1.59 -2.34
CA ALA A 32 10.63 1.67 -0.94
C ALA A 32 9.42 1.47 -0.04
N VAL A 33 9.69 0.81 1.08
CA VAL A 33 8.79 0.69 2.23
C VAL A 33 9.58 1.03 3.48
N THR A 34 8.91 1.36 4.57
CA THR A 34 9.57 1.47 5.88
C THR A 34 10.13 0.10 6.28
N ASN A 35 11.10 0.04 7.19
CA ASN A 35 11.56 -1.24 7.75
C ASN A 35 11.01 -1.43 9.16
N LEU A 36 9.68 -1.50 9.26
CA LEU A 36 8.97 -1.70 10.52
C LEU A 36 8.01 -2.88 10.36
N ALA A 37 8.13 -3.89 11.22
CA ALA A 37 7.44 -5.18 11.08
C ALA A 37 7.81 -5.89 9.76
N ASP A 38 6.83 -6.35 8.98
CA ASP A 38 7.05 -7.05 7.70
C ASP A 38 6.31 -6.39 6.51
N PRO A 39 6.69 -5.18 6.11
CA PRO A 39 5.99 -4.42 5.09
C PRO A 39 6.19 -4.98 3.68
N LEU A 40 7.24 -5.77 3.48
CA LEU A 40 7.46 -6.49 2.23
C LEU A 40 6.45 -7.62 2.06
N HIS A 41 6.15 -8.37 3.12
CA HIS A 41 5.08 -9.36 3.09
C HIS A 41 3.72 -8.72 2.78
N LEU A 42 3.37 -7.61 3.45
CA LEU A 42 2.10 -6.93 3.18
C LEU A 42 2.02 -6.38 1.75
N SER A 43 3.13 -5.83 1.24
CA SER A 43 3.21 -5.37 -0.16
C SER A 43 3.04 -6.52 -1.14
N TRP A 44 3.61 -7.69 -0.82
CA TRP A 44 3.45 -8.91 -1.60
C TRP A 44 2.00 -9.42 -1.56
N VAL A 45 1.32 -9.39 -0.40
CA VAL A 45 -0.10 -9.78 -0.28
C VAL A 45 -0.98 -8.88 -1.15
N LEU A 46 -0.79 -7.57 -1.11
CA LEU A 46 -1.54 -6.64 -1.97
C LEU A 46 -1.30 -6.91 -3.47
N ALA A 47 -0.06 -7.20 -3.85
CA ALA A 47 0.26 -7.56 -5.22
C ALA A 47 -0.36 -8.90 -5.63
N TRP A 48 -0.41 -9.88 -4.72
CA TRP A 48 -1.10 -11.15 -4.92
C TRP A 48 -2.60 -10.94 -5.11
N ASP A 49 -3.25 -10.12 -4.29
CA ASP A 49 -4.68 -9.84 -4.42
C ASP A 49 -5.00 -9.31 -5.82
N LEU A 50 -4.24 -8.31 -6.30
CA LEU A 50 -4.39 -7.78 -7.66
C LEU A 50 -4.17 -8.86 -8.73
N HIS A 51 -3.17 -9.72 -8.57
CA HIS A 51 -2.91 -10.83 -9.48
C HIS A 51 -4.05 -11.84 -9.50
N ALA A 52 -4.54 -12.28 -8.35
CA ALA A 52 -5.61 -13.26 -8.22
C ALA A 52 -6.95 -12.72 -8.73
N LEU A 53 -7.29 -11.47 -8.38
CA LEU A 53 -8.47 -10.76 -8.92
C LEU A 53 -8.44 -10.68 -10.45
N ALA A 54 -7.26 -10.52 -11.05
CA ALA A 54 -7.09 -10.44 -12.50
C ALA A 54 -7.04 -11.80 -13.22
N THR A 55 -6.69 -12.89 -12.53
CA THR A 55 -6.40 -14.19 -13.17
C THR A 55 -7.32 -15.33 -12.74
N ASP A 56 -7.63 -15.47 -11.45
CA ASP A 56 -8.53 -16.50 -10.89
C ASP A 56 -9.12 -16.03 -9.53
N PRO A 57 -10.17 -15.21 -9.54
CA PRO A 57 -10.70 -14.56 -8.33
C PRO A 57 -11.29 -15.54 -7.31
N LEU A 58 -11.67 -16.76 -7.73
CA LEU A 58 -12.16 -17.80 -6.82
C LEU A 58 -11.04 -18.41 -5.97
N ARG A 59 -9.79 -18.13 -6.31
CA ARG A 59 -8.59 -18.66 -5.63
C ARG A 59 -7.80 -17.57 -4.93
N LEU A 60 -8.46 -16.48 -4.51
CA LEU A 60 -7.84 -15.36 -3.81
C LEU A 60 -6.94 -15.79 -2.65
N PHE A 61 -7.38 -16.74 -1.83
CA PHE A 61 -6.61 -17.21 -0.67
C PHE A 61 -5.54 -18.27 -0.99
N HIS A 62 -5.43 -18.71 -2.25
CA HIS A 62 -4.50 -19.76 -2.70
C HIS A 62 -3.15 -19.22 -3.14
N ALA A 63 -2.53 -18.42 -2.27
CA ALA A 63 -1.27 -17.76 -2.52
C ALA A 63 -0.07 -18.72 -2.48
N ASN A 64 0.94 -18.47 -3.31
CA ASN A 64 2.09 -19.37 -3.47
C ASN A 64 3.23 -19.12 -2.46
N ILE A 65 3.12 -18.11 -1.58
CA ILE A 65 4.19 -17.72 -0.65
C ILE A 65 4.65 -18.84 0.27
N PHE A 66 3.76 -19.80 0.58
CA PHE A 66 4.05 -20.99 1.37
C PHE A 66 3.74 -22.28 0.61
N HIS A 67 3.90 -22.28 -0.72
CA HIS A 67 3.66 -23.47 -1.53
C HIS A 67 4.32 -24.73 -0.91
N PRO A 68 3.61 -25.86 -0.75
CA PRO A 68 2.33 -26.22 -1.37
C PRO A 68 1.06 -25.88 -0.56
N HIS A 69 1.16 -25.08 0.51
CA HIS A 69 -0.02 -24.72 1.31
C HIS A 69 -1.00 -23.87 0.48
N ARG A 70 -2.22 -24.39 0.29
CA ARG A 70 -3.25 -23.81 -0.58
C ARG A 70 -4.09 -22.70 0.04
N TRP A 71 -3.92 -22.42 1.32
CA TRP A 71 -4.73 -21.45 2.07
C TRP A 71 -3.81 -20.50 2.81
N ALA A 72 -2.75 -20.06 2.15
CA ALA A 72 -1.68 -19.28 2.75
C ALA A 72 -2.15 -17.91 3.29
N LEU A 73 -3.32 -17.44 2.85
CA LEU A 73 -3.93 -16.17 3.26
C LEU A 73 -5.30 -16.32 3.93
N ALA A 74 -5.70 -17.53 4.35
CA ALA A 74 -6.98 -17.79 5.01
C ALA A 74 -6.83 -18.02 6.53
#